data_AF-A0A537ND89-F1
#
_entry.id   AF-A0A537ND89-F1
#
_cell.length_a   1.000
_cell.length_b   1.000
_cell.length_c   1.000
_cell.angle_alpha   90.00
_cell.angle_beta   90.00
_cell.angle_gamma   90.00
#
_symmetry.space_group_name_H-M   'P 1'
#
loop_
_entity.id
_entity.type
_entity.pdbx_description
1 polymer ?
#
loop_
_entity_poly.entity_id
_entity_poly.type
_entity_poly.pdbx_seq_one_letter_code
_entity_poly.pdbx_strand_id
1 'polypeptide(L)'
;VGVDRLQTWWKPGVLCIGDAAHTMSPIGGVGINIAIQDAVAAANLLSAPLREGRLRDSDLAAVQARRLFPARATQAAQVFLQDRIIAPSLARAGGTVKVPFIVKLMQWLPVLRRLPARLIALGVRPEHVRTKAV
;
A
#
# COMPACT_ATOMS: atom_id res chain seq x y z
N VAL A 1 3.40 -13.61 -9.35
CA VAL A 1 3.72 -12.24 -8.87
C VAL A 1 3.91 -12.33 -7.37
N GLY A 2 5.12 -12.06 -6.87
CA GLY A 2 5.48 -12.16 -5.46
C GLY A 2 5.17 -10.89 -4.67
N VAL A 3 5.24 -10.98 -3.34
CA VAL A 3 5.17 -9.83 -2.44
C VAL A 3 6.60 -9.55 -1.97
N ASP A 4 7.30 -8.66 -2.69
CA ASP A 4 8.69 -8.32 -2.44
C ASP A 4 8.85 -6.81 -2.24
N ARG A 5 10.00 -6.40 -1.72
CA ARG A 5 10.31 -4.98 -1.48
C ARG A 5 11.81 -4.75 -1.39
N LEU A 6 12.27 -3.67 -2.01
CA LEU A 6 13.64 -3.19 -1.86
C LEU A 6 13.93 -2.82 -0.39
N GLN A 7 15.12 -3.17 0.10
CA GLN A 7 15.57 -2.73 1.43
C GLN A 7 15.84 -1.22 1.44
N THR A 8 16.40 -0.70 0.36
CA THR A 8 16.64 0.72 0.13
C THR A 8 16.02 1.12 -1.20
N TRP A 9 15.14 2.11 -1.19
CA TRP A 9 14.37 2.55 -2.36
C TRP A 9 15.14 3.57 -3.20
N TRP A 10 16.28 4.05 -2.71
CA TRP A 10 17.01 5.16 -3.32
C TRP A 10 18.51 4.90 -3.34
N LYS A 11 19.19 5.63 -4.21
CA LYS A 11 20.63 5.86 -4.27
C LYS A 11 20.87 7.32 -4.69
N PRO A 12 22.10 7.85 -4.61
CA PRO A 12 22.38 9.21 -5.10
C PRO A 12 21.81 9.40 -6.52
N GLY A 13 20.90 10.37 -6.66
CA GLY A 13 20.27 10.73 -7.94
C GLY A 13 19.14 9.82 -8.44
N VAL A 14 18.72 8.79 -7.69
CA VAL A 14 17.64 7.89 -8.12
C VAL A 14 16.74 7.45 -6.96
N LEU A 15 15.43 7.41 -7.21
CA LEU A 15 14.41 6.95 -6.28
C LEU A 15 13.43 6.02 -7.01
N CYS A 16 13.26 4.81 -6.49
CA CYS A 16 12.23 3.87 -6.89
C CYS A 16 10.98 4.05 -6.02
N ILE A 17 9.79 4.01 -6.64
CA ILE A 17 8.49 4.09 -5.97
C ILE A 17 7.50 3.11 -6.62
N GLY A 18 6.37 2.82 -5.94
CA GLY A 18 5.38 1.87 -6.46
C GLY A 18 5.97 0.48 -6.69
N ASP A 19 5.53 -0.21 -7.74
CA ASP A 19 5.95 -1.58 -8.06
C ASP A 19 7.47 -1.74 -8.25
N ALA A 20 8.18 -0.68 -8.63
CA ALA A 20 9.65 -0.69 -8.72
C ALA A 20 10.33 -0.77 -7.34
N ALA A 21 9.67 -0.30 -6.28
CA ALA A 21 10.17 -0.37 -4.91
C ALA A 21 9.57 -1.54 -4.11
N HIS A 22 8.33 -1.92 -4.41
CA HIS A 22 7.59 -2.97 -3.74
C HIS A 22 6.58 -3.62 -4.67
N THR A 23 6.76 -4.90 -4.97
CA THR A 23 5.79 -5.67 -5.74
C THR A 23 4.61 -6.04 -4.83
N MET A 24 3.40 -5.85 -5.35
CA MET A 24 2.16 -6.04 -4.62
C MET A 24 1.40 -7.25 -5.13
N SER A 25 0.68 -7.92 -4.24
CA SER A 25 -0.32 -8.92 -4.63
C SER A 25 -1.51 -8.22 -5.30
N PRO A 26 -2.20 -8.84 -6.28
CA PRO A 26 -3.40 -8.25 -6.89
C PRO A 26 -4.60 -8.22 -5.92
N ILE A 27 -4.51 -8.88 -4.76
CA ILE A 27 -5.59 -8.99 -3.78
C ILE A 27 -6.06 -7.59 -3.35
N GLY A 28 -7.34 -7.32 -3.61
CA GLY A 28 -8.01 -6.07 -3.23
C GLY A 28 -7.69 -4.87 -4.13
N GLY A 29 -6.89 -5.02 -5.20
CA GLY A 29 -6.61 -3.92 -6.14
C GLY A 29 -5.92 -2.70 -5.53
N VAL A 30 -5.28 -2.85 -4.36
CA VAL A 30 -4.74 -1.73 -3.57
C VAL A 30 -3.38 -1.22 -4.05
N GLY A 31 -2.67 -1.98 -4.90
CA GLY A 31 -1.30 -1.65 -5.34
C GLY A 31 -1.21 -0.28 -6.02
N ILE A 32 -2.15 0.02 -6.92
CA ILE A 32 -2.18 1.30 -7.64
C ILE A 32 -2.35 2.50 -6.70
N ASN A 33 -3.21 2.35 -5.68
CA ASN A 33 -3.45 3.43 -4.71
C ASN A 33 -2.20 3.70 -3.87
N ILE A 34 -1.45 2.67 -3.49
CA ILE A 34 -0.17 2.83 -2.78
C ILE A 34 0.87 3.50 -3.68
N ALA A 35 0.98 3.08 -4.96
CA ALA A 35 1.91 3.69 -5.92
C ALA A 35 1.62 5.18 -6.15
N ILE A 36 0.34 5.55 -6.30
CA ILE A 36 -0.08 6.96 -6.41
C ILE A 36 0.32 7.74 -5.16
N GLN A 37 0.11 7.19 -3.97
CA GLN A 37 0.49 7.87 -2.74
C GLN A 37 2.00 8.02 -2.58
N ASP A 38 2.79 7.07 -3.07
CA ASP A 38 4.24 7.21 -3.10
C ASP A 38 4.66 8.37 -4.01
N ALA A 39 4.02 8.50 -5.17
CA ALA A 39 4.24 9.63 -6.07
C ALA A 39 3.85 10.97 -5.41
N VAL A 40 2.70 11.03 -4.72
CA VAL A 40 2.27 12.25 -3.99
C VAL A 40 3.25 12.59 -2.86
N ALA A 41 3.74 11.60 -2.10
CA ALA A 41 4.73 11.84 -1.05
C ALA A 41 6.07 12.29 -1.62
N ALA A 42 6.53 11.68 -2.72
CA ALA A 42 7.73 12.08 -3.43
C ALA A 42 7.61 13.53 -3.92
N ALA A 43 6.50 13.90 -4.56
CA ALA A 43 6.25 15.29 -4.96
C ALA A 43 6.31 16.22 -3.74
N ASN A 44 5.54 15.91 -2.69
CA ASN A 44 5.48 16.72 -1.47
C ASN A 44 6.84 16.98 -0.81
N LEU A 45 7.74 16.00 -0.84
CA LEU A 45 9.05 16.10 -0.19
C LEU A 45 10.13 16.65 -1.14
N LEU A 46 10.08 16.31 -2.42
CA LEU A 46 11.19 16.54 -3.34
C LEU A 46 11.00 17.77 -4.24
N SER A 47 9.78 18.25 -4.46
CA SER A 47 9.54 19.37 -5.41
C SER A 47 10.31 20.64 -5.05
N ALA A 48 10.35 21.05 -3.78
CA ALA A 48 11.09 22.25 -3.36
C ALA A 48 12.62 22.06 -3.44
N PRO A 49 13.22 21.00 -2.84
CA PRO A 49 14.65 20.74 -2.98
C PRO A 49 15.14 20.62 -4.44
N LEU A 50 14.35 19.99 -5.32
CA LEU A 50 14.65 19.86 -6.74
C LEU A 50 14.67 21.22 -7.45
N ARG A 51 13.63 22.05 -7.24
CA ARG A 51 13.53 23.39 -7.86
C ARG A 51 14.65 24.33 -7.40
N GLU A 52 15.06 24.20 -6.15
CA GLU A 52 16.08 25.04 -5.53
C GLU A 52 17.51 24.49 -5.76
N GLY A 53 17.66 23.35 -6.44
CA GLY A 53 18.97 22.75 -6.71
C GLY A 53 19.71 22.27 -5.46
N ARG A 54 18.99 22.03 -4.36
CA ARG A 54 19.56 21.65 -3.05
C ARG A 54 19.18 20.24 -2.59
N LEU A 55 18.69 19.40 -3.51
CA LEU A 55 18.31 18.02 -3.21
C LEU A 55 19.47 17.27 -2.54
N ARG A 56 19.17 16.58 -1.45
CA ARG A 56 20.11 15.71 -0.74
C ARG A 56 19.60 14.28 -0.71
N ASP A 57 20.52 13.34 -0.51
CA ASP A 57 20.22 11.94 -0.25
C ASP A 57 19.27 11.74 0.94
N SER A 58 19.33 12.63 1.94
CA SER A 58 18.39 12.65 3.07
C SER A 58 16.95 12.91 2.66
N ASP A 59 16.72 13.67 1.58
CA ASP A 59 15.37 13.93 1.05
C ASP A 59 14.80 12.67 0.41
N LEU A 60 15.64 11.91 -0.32
CA LEU A 60 15.25 10.61 -0.89
C LEU A 60 14.97 9.59 0.20
N ALA A 61 15.82 9.53 1.24
CA ALA A 61 15.62 8.69 2.41
C ALA A 61 14.31 9.04 3.15
N ALA A 62 13.95 10.33 3.20
CA ALA A 62 12.72 10.78 3.83
C ALA A 62 11.47 10.23 3.11
N VAL A 63 11.50 10.10 1.78
CA VAL A 63 10.40 9.46 1.02
C VAL A 63 10.23 8.00 1.44
N GLN A 64 11.32 7.23 1.47
CA GLN A 64 11.26 5.83 1.93
C GLN A 64 10.76 5.74 3.38
N ALA A 65 11.30 6.54 4.30
CA ALA A 65 10.88 6.53 5.70
C ALA A 65 9.38 6.84 5.85
N ARG A 66 8.85 7.74 5.02
CA ARG A 66 7.43 8.11 5.01
C ARG A 66 6.52 6.99 4.52
N ARG A 67 6.96 6.23 3.49
CA ARG A 67 6.13 5.28 2.72
C ARG A 67 6.36 3.81 3.03
N LEU A 68 7.43 3.48 3.75
CA LEU A 68 7.75 2.10 4.12
C LEU A 68 6.69 1.46 5.02
N PHE A 69 6.17 2.21 6.01
CA PHE A 69 5.13 1.68 6.91
C PHE A 69 3.83 1.31 6.16
N PRO A 70 3.23 2.21 5.35
CA PRO A 70 2.04 1.86 4.57
C PRO A 70 2.24 0.68 3.62
N ALA A 71 3.39 0.61 2.94
CA ALA A 71 3.71 -0.51 2.06
C ALA A 71 3.79 -1.83 2.85
N ARG A 72 4.51 -1.87 3.97
CA ARG A 72 4.61 -3.04 4.85
C ARG A 72 3.27 -3.50 5.39
N ALA A 73 2.45 -2.57 5.89
CA ALA A 73 1.14 -2.88 6.45
C ALA A 73 0.21 -3.48 5.39
N THR A 74 0.21 -2.92 4.18
CA THR A 74 -0.58 -3.42 3.05
C THR A 74 -0.13 -4.81 2.64
N GLN A 75 1.17 -5.02 2.44
CA GLN A 75 1.72 -6.33 2.08
C GLN A 75 1.42 -7.40 3.14
N ALA A 76 1.55 -7.06 4.43
CA ALA A 76 1.20 -7.98 5.51
C ALA A 76 -0.29 -8.36 5.50
N ALA A 77 -1.17 -7.40 5.26
CA ALA A 77 -2.61 -7.68 5.14
C ALA A 77 -2.92 -8.57 3.94
N GLN A 78 -2.24 -8.36 2.80
CA GLN A 78 -2.41 -9.19 1.60
C GLN A 78 -1.93 -10.63 1.83
N VAL A 79 -0.75 -10.82 2.43
CA VAL A 79 -0.23 -12.15 2.77
C VAL A 79 -1.15 -12.86 3.75
N PHE A 80 -1.62 -12.16 4.79
CA PHE A 80 -2.59 -12.70 5.73
C PHE A 80 -3.88 -13.17 5.04
N LEU A 81 -4.46 -12.33 4.17
CA LEU A 81 -5.68 -12.64 3.44
C LEU A 81 -5.49 -13.82 2.47
N GLN A 82 -4.35 -13.87 1.80
CA GLN A 82 -3.97 -14.99 0.93
C GLN A 82 -3.90 -16.31 1.71
N ASP A 83 -3.14 -16.34 2.80
CA ASP A 83 -2.80 -17.57 3.52
C ASP A 83 -3.94 -18.07 4.40
N ARG A 84 -4.75 -17.16 4.97
CA ARG A 84 -5.77 -17.52 5.97
C ARG A 84 -7.18 -17.63 5.42
N ILE A 85 -7.46 -17.05 4.26
CA ILE A 85 -8.82 -16.99 3.71
C ILE A 85 -8.84 -17.58 2.30
N ILE A 86 -8.04 -17.05 1.38
CA ILE A 86 -8.10 -17.43 -0.04
C ILE A 86 -7.60 -18.87 -0.23
N ALA A 87 -6.35 -19.18 0.11
CA ALA A 87 -5.76 -20.51 -0.11
C ALA A 87 -6.56 -21.65 0.58
N PRO A 88 -7.01 -21.52 1.85
CA PRO A 88 -7.82 -22.54 2.50
C PRO A 88 -9.22 -22.71 1.89
N SER A 89 -9.79 -21.66 1.28
CA SER A 89 -11.10 -21.75 0.62
C SER A 89 -11.03 -22.44 -0.74
N LEU A 90 -9.96 -22.20 -1.50
CA LEU A 90 -9.67 -22.90 -2.76
C LEU A 90 -9.36 -24.39 -2.51
N ALA A 91 -8.59 -24.70 -1.46
CA ALA A 91 -8.30 -26.07 -1.04
C ALA A 91 -9.55 -26.84 -0.56
N ARG A 92 -10.62 -26.12 -0.16
CA ARG A 92 -11.92 -26.69 0.25
C ARG A 92 -12.95 -26.75 -0.88
N ALA A 93 -12.58 -26.45 -2.13
CA ALA A 93 -13.48 -26.54 -3.28
C ALA A 93 -13.96 -28.00 -3.44
N GLY A 94 -15.15 -28.29 -2.89
CA GLY A 94 -15.76 -29.61 -2.78
C GLY A 94 -16.58 -29.84 -1.50
N GLY A 95 -16.42 -29.01 -0.46
CA GLY A 95 -17.18 -29.09 0.80
C GLY A 95 -17.94 -27.79 1.14
N THR A 96 -19.04 -27.90 1.89
CA THR A 96 -19.85 -26.76 2.33
C THR A 96 -19.01 -25.72 3.07
N VAL A 97 -18.82 -24.55 2.47
CA VAL A 97 -18.09 -23.43 3.08
C VAL A 97 -18.93 -22.89 4.24
N LYS A 98 -18.54 -23.21 5.48
CA LYS A 98 -19.11 -22.55 6.67
C LYS A 98 -18.68 -21.09 6.63
N VAL A 99 -19.62 -20.20 6.27
CA VAL A 99 -19.41 -18.76 6.28
C VAL A 99 -18.88 -18.35 7.66
N PRO A 100 -17.68 -17.77 7.76
CA PRO A 100 -17.09 -17.39 9.03
C PRO A 100 -18.01 -16.44 9.80
N PHE A 101 -18.09 -16.60 11.12
CA PHE A 101 -18.95 -15.77 11.98
C PHE A 101 -18.74 -14.27 11.74
N ILE A 102 -17.51 -13.85 11.45
CA ILE A 102 -17.17 -12.45 11.18
C ILE A 102 -17.85 -11.90 9.92
N VAL A 103 -18.04 -12.73 8.88
CA VAL A 103 -18.73 -12.34 7.64
C VAL A 103 -20.23 -12.22 7.89
N LYS A 104 -20.81 -13.08 8.73
CA LYS A 104 -22.20 -12.94 9.19
C LYS A 104 -22.41 -11.68 10.02
N LEU A 105 -21.47 -11.36 10.91
CA LEU A 105 -21.49 -10.14 11.72
C LEU A 105 -21.40 -8.86 10.87
N MET A 106 -20.63 -8.88 9.78
CA MET A 106 -20.57 -7.78 8.80
C MET A 106 -21.90 -7.53 8.07
N GLN A 107 -22.80 -8.53 7.98
CA GLN A 107 -24.13 -8.32 7.41
C GLN A 107 -25.03 -7.50 8.33
N TRP A 108 -24.81 -7.58 9.65
CA TRP A 108 -25.63 -6.95 10.67
C TRP A 108 -25.10 -5.57 11.10
N LEU A 109 -23.79 -5.32 10.98
CA LEU A 109 -23.15 -4.05 11.35
C LEU A 109 -22.59 -3.32 10.11
N PRO A 110 -23.32 -2.34 9.55
CA PRO A 110 -22.93 -1.64 8.31
C PRO A 110 -21.57 -0.91 8.41
N VAL A 111 -21.20 -0.45 9.61
CA VAL A 111 -19.91 0.20 9.87
C VAL A 111 -18.73 -0.75 9.60
N LEU A 112 -18.93 -2.05 9.86
CA LEU A 112 -17.92 -3.09 9.65
C LEU A 112 -17.63 -3.33 8.15
N ARG A 113 -18.55 -2.95 7.25
CA ARG A 113 -18.36 -2.97 5.78
C ARG A 113 -17.65 -1.73 5.26
N ARG A 114 -17.82 -0.58 5.92
CA ARG A 114 -17.26 0.72 5.48
C ARG A 114 -15.75 0.80 5.70
N LEU A 115 -15.25 0.20 6.78
CA LEU A 115 -13.84 0.23 7.15
C LEU A 115 -12.93 -0.48 6.11
N PRO A 116 -13.18 -1.75 5.74
CA PRO A 116 -12.39 -2.44 4.72
C PRO A 116 -12.46 -1.74 3.36
N ALA A 117 -13.65 -1.28 2.96
CA ALA A 117 -13.84 -0.56 1.70
C ALA A 117 -13.02 0.74 1.67
N ARG A 118 -12.99 1.48 2.78
CA ARG A 118 -12.19 2.71 2.89
C ARG A 118 -10.70 2.43 2.91
N LEU A 119 -10.26 1.34 3.55
CA LEU A 119 -8.85 0.91 3.53
C LEU A 119 -8.41 0.48 2.13
N ILE A 120 -9.27 -0.19 1.36
CA ILE A 120 -9.00 -0.54 -0.03
C ILE A 120 -8.91 0.73 -0.90
N ALA A 121 -9.85 1.66 -0.72
CA ALA A 121 -9.92 2.88 -1.52
C ALA A 121 -8.82 3.90 -1.19
N LEU A 122 -8.45 4.05 0.10
CA LEU A 122 -7.57 5.13 0.57
C LEU A 122 -6.23 4.63 1.14
N GLY A 123 -6.07 3.33 1.40
CA GLY A 123 -4.86 2.79 2.03
C GLY A 123 -4.71 3.15 3.52
N VAL A 124 -3.60 2.70 4.12
CA VAL A 124 -3.34 2.79 5.57
C VAL A 124 -2.89 4.20 6.00
N ARG A 125 -2.32 4.99 5.10
CA ARG A 125 -1.85 6.36 5.38
C ARG A 125 -1.94 7.22 4.11
N PRO A 126 -3.12 7.78 3.80
CA PRO A 126 -3.34 8.57 2.61
C PRO A 126 -2.42 9.79 2.54
N GLU A 127 -1.90 10.08 1.36
CA GLU A 127 -1.17 11.34 1.09
C GLU A 127 -2.07 12.29 0.33
N HIS A 128 -1.94 13.57 0.65
CA HIS A 128 -2.65 14.66 -0.03
C HIS A 128 -1.62 15.58 -0.67
N VAL A 129 -1.92 16.08 -1.87
CA VAL A 129 -1.04 17.01 -2.57
C VAL A 129 -0.95 18.31 -1.78
N ARG A 130 0.28 18.72 -1.44
CA ARG A 130 0.59 19.98 -0.75
C ARG A 130 1.50 20.88 -1.59
N THR A 131 2.07 20.34 -2.66
CA THR A 131 2.84 21.10 -3.63
C THR A 131 1.91 21.96 -4.48
N LYS A 132 2.38 23.16 -4.83
CA LYS A 132 1.68 24.01 -5.79
C LYS A 132 1.81 23.40 -7.18
N ALA A 133 0.77 23.54 -8.00
CA ALA A 133 0.87 23.28 -9.43
C ALA A 133 1.95 24.21 -10.03
N VAL A 134 2.77 23.65 -10.92
CA VAL A 134 3.83 24.37 -11.64
C VAL A 134 3.20 25.24 -12.71
#